data_AF-A0A7C1BME1-F1
#
_entry.id   AF-A0A7C1BME1-F1
#
_cell.length_a   1.000
_cell.length_b   1.000
_cell.length_c   1.000
_cell.angle_alpha   90.00
_cell.angle_beta   90.00
_cell.angle_gamma   90.00
#
_symmetry.space_group_name_H-M   'P 1'
#
loop_
_entity.id
_entity.type
_entity.pdbx_description
1 polymer ?
#
loop_
_entity_poly.entity_id
_entity_poly.type
_entity_poly.pdbx_seq_one_letter_code
_entity_poly.pdbx_strand_id
1 'polypeptide(L)' 'LLRAPDAPQPRLHRNLGNGMTVSVGRLVQTSETSIRFVALAHNTIRGAAGCAVLNAEVYSIAQITD' A
#
# COMPACT_ATOMS: atom_id res chain seq x y z
N LEU A 1 -10.64 -5.72 -4.66
CA LEU A 1 -11.07 -4.44 -5.28
C LEU A 1 -12.00 -3.72 -4.32
N LEU A 2 -11.63 -2.52 -3.88
CA LEU A 2 -12.52 -1.66 -3.10
C LEU A 2 -13.62 -1.16 -4.04
N ARG A 3 -14.87 -1.55 -3.76
CA ARG A 3 -16.00 -1.27 -4.66
C ARG A 3 -16.70 0.06 -4.37
N ALA A 4 -16.45 0.65 -3.19
CA ALA A 4 -17.09 1.90 -2.78
C ALA A 4 -16.51 3.10 -3.58
N PRO A 5 -17.35 4.02 -4.09
CA PRO A 5 -16.90 5.17 -4.89
C PRO A 5 -15.94 6.12 -4.15
N ASP A 6 -16.05 6.18 -2.82
CA ASP A 6 -15.26 7.06 -1.95
C ASP A 6 -14.05 6.34 -1.30
N ALA A 7 -13.80 5.09 -1.68
CA ALA A 7 -12.61 4.38 -1.24
C ALA A 7 -11.33 4.94 -1.91
N PRO A 8 -10.18 4.94 -1.21
CA PRO A 8 -9.98 4.44 0.15
C PRO A 8 -10.25 5.49 1.23
N GLN A 9 -10.74 5.01 2.37
CA GLN A 9 -10.93 5.77 3.61
C GLN A 9 -10.02 5.25 4.73
N PRO A 10 -9.28 6.11 5.47
CA PRO A 10 -8.31 5.68 6.49
C PRO A 10 -8.87 4.73 7.55
N ARG A 11 -10.02 5.07 8.15
CA ARG A 11 -10.61 4.28 9.25
C ARG A 11 -11.05 2.89 8.80
N LEU A 12 -11.54 2.76 7.57
CA LEU A 12 -12.10 1.50 7.07
C LEU A 12 -11.03 0.59 6.45
N HIS A 13 -9.98 1.17 5.86
CA HIS A 13 -9.10 0.41 4.95
C HIS A 13 -7.64 0.33 5.40
N ARG A 14 -7.20 1.07 6.43
CA ARG A 14 -5.79 1.06 6.85
C ARG A 14 -5.29 -0.33 7.29
N ASN A 15 -6.18 -1.20 7.77
CA ASN A 15 -5.82 -2.54 8.29
C ASN A 15 -5.88 -3.65 7.23
N LEU A 16 -6.22 -3.35 5.97
CA LEU A 16 -6.22 -4.34 4.90
C LEU A 16 -4.81 -4.94 4.72
N GLY A 17 -4.76 -6.25 4.45
CA GLY A 17 -3.50 -7.00 4.40
C GLY A 17 -2.66 -6.82 5.66
N ASN A 18 -3.29 -6.82 6.83
CA ASN A 18 -2.65 -6.57 8.13
C ASN A 18 -1.86 -5.25 8.18
N GLY A 19 -2.31 -4.22 7.47
CA GLY A 19 -1.64 -2.93 7.39
C GLY A 19 -0.49 -2.85 6.39
N MET A 20 -0.19 -3.92 5.67
CA MET A 20 0.87 -3.96 4.64
C MET A 20 0.38 -3.65 3.22
N THR A 21 -0.95 -3.65 2.99
CA THR A 21 -1.55 -3.30 1.70
C THR A 21 -1.62 -1.80 1.49
N VAL A 22 -1.19 -1.32 0.31
CA VAL A 22 -1.53 0.01 -0.19
C VAL A 22 -2.85 -0.09 -0.95
N SER A 23 -3.82 0.74 -0.56
CA SER A 23 -5.11 0.84 -1.24
C SER A 23 -5.11 2.05 -2.17
N VAL A 24 -5.50 1.87 -3.43
CA VAL A 24 -5.60 2.93 -4.43
C VAL A 24 -7.04 2.99 -4.95
N GLY A 25 -7.58 4.20 -5.11
CA GLY A 25 -8.94 4.42 -5.59
C GLY A 25 -9.13 5.82 -6.18
N ARG A 26 -10.34 6.08 -6.69
CA ARG A 26 -10.71 7.36 -7.32
C ARG A 26 -9.78 7.74 -8.47
N LEU A 27 -9.45 6.77 -9.33
CA LEU A 27 -8.63 6.97 -10.51
C LEU A 27 -9.40 7.84 -11.51
N VAL A 28 -8.79 8.94 -11.93
CA VAL A 28 -9.33 9.88 -12.92
C VAL A 28 -8.24 10.18 -13.94
N GLN A 29 -8.50 9.88 -15.21
CA GLN A 29 -7.64 10.34 -16.31
C GLN A 29 -7.76 11.87 -16.42
N THR A 30 -6.64 12.60 -16.34
CA THR A 30 -6.64 14.07 -16.41
C THR A 30 -6.07 14.62 -17.72
N SER A 31 -5.32 13.81 -18.46
CA SER A 31 -4.83 14.07 -19.83
C SER A 31 -4.45 12.74 -20.48
N GLU A 32 -3.99 12.70 -21.72
CA GLU A 32 -3.54 11.44 -22.37
C GLU A 32 -2.43 10.71 -21.60
N THR A 33 -1.61 11.42 -20.84
CA THR A 33 -0.43 10.88 -20.16
C THR A 33 -0.48 10.99 -18.64
N SER A 34 -1.61 11.44 -18.05
CA SER A 34 -1.70 11.72 -16.61
C SER A 34 -2.96 11.16 -15.97
N ILE A 35 -2.79 10.63 -14.74
CA ILE A 35 -3.86 10.11 -13.89
C ILE A 35 -3.75 10.75 -12.51
N ARG A 36 -4.90 11.15 -11.96
CA ARG A 36 -5.05 11.52 -10.55
C ARG A 36 -5.71 10.37 -9.79
N PHE A 37 -5.26 10.11 -8.57
CA PHE A 37 -5.81 9.07 -7.72
C PHE A 37 -5.64 9.42 -6.24
N VAL A 38 -6.27 8.64 -5.37
CA VAL A 38 -6.04 8.65 -3.92
C VAL A 38 -5.37 7.35 -3.53
N ALA A 39 -4.27 7.44 -2.79
CA ALA A 39 -3.58 6.31 -2.19
C ALA A 39 -3.63 6.38 -0.66
N LEU A 40 -3.83 5.23 -0.03
CA LEU A 40 -3.81 5.06 1.41
C LEU A 40 -2.84 3.94 1.76
N ALA A 41 -1.91 4.24 2.68
CA ALA A 41 -1.03 3.27 3.31
C ALA A 41 -1.10 3.44 4.83
N HIS A 42 -0.82 2.38 5.58
CA HIS A 42 -0.71 2.47 7.03
C HIS A 42 0.68 2.98 7.42
N ASN A 43 0.74 4.18 8.00
CA ASN A 43 1.98 4.92 8.24
C ASN A 43 2.95 4.13 9.13
N THR A 44 2.47 3.60 10.26
CA THR A 44 3.31 2.90 11.25
C THR A 44 3.63 1.44 10.90
N ILE A 45 2.80 0.80 10.07
CA ILE A 45 3.01 -0.60 9.63
C ILE A 45 3.74 -0.57 8.29
N ARG A 46 3.01 -0.36 7.19
CA ARG A 46 3.62 -0.32 5.85
C ARG A 46 4.65 0.81 5.68
N GLY A 47 4.44 1.96 6.30
CA GLY A 47 5.34 3.11 6.15
C GLY A 47 6.54 3.13 7.10
N ALA A 48 6.59 2.23 8.10
CA ALA A 48 7.65 2.21 9.10
C ALA A 48 8.03 0.78 9.51
N ALA A 49 7.53 0.27 10.63
CA ALA A 49 8.03 -0.97 11.24
C ALA A 49 7.86 -2.19 10.33
N GLY A 50 6.70 -2.33 9.67
CA GLY A 50 6.44 -3.42 8.74
C GLY A 50 7.33 -3.39 7.49
N CYS A 51 7.71 -2.19 7.02
CA CYS A 51 8.68 -2.07 5.92
C CYS A 51 10.07 -2.57 6.34
N ALA A 52 10.53 -2.21 7.54
CA ALA A 52 11.81 -2.67 8.06
C ALA A 52 11.87 -4.19 8.22
N VAL A 53 10.79 -4.80 8.75
CA VAL A 53 10.68 -6.26 8.86
C VAL A 53 10.70 -6.93 7.49
N LEU A 54 9.89 -6.44 6.53
CA LEU A 54 9.86 -7.01 5.18
C LEU A 54 11.22 -6.93 4.48
N ASN A 55 11.95 -5.80 4.65
CA ASN A 55 13.31 -5.67 4.14
C ASN A 55 14.26 -6.71 4.75
N ALA A 56 14.15 -6.96 6.06
CA ALA A 56 14.96 -7.96 6.75
C ALA A 56 14.63 -9.39 6.29
N GLU A 57 13.35 -9.71 6.08
CA GLU A 57 12.91 -11.00 5.54
C GLU A 57 13.51 -11.24 4.15
N VAL A 58 13.39 -10.28 3.23
CA VAL A 58 13.97 -10.38 1.87
C VAL A 58 15.48 -10.52 1.93
N TYR A 59 16.16 -9.72 2.77
CA TYR A 59 17.61 -9.81 2.94
C TYR A 59 18.05 -11.19 3.44
N SER A 60 17.35 -11.74 4.44
CA SER A 60 17.67 -13.06 5.00
C SER A 60 17.53 -14.18 3.96
N ILE A 61 16.53 -14.11 3.07
CA ILE A 61 16.36 -15.07 1.97
C ILE A 61 17.51 -14.94 0.96
N ALA A 62 17.89 -13.72 0.60
CA ALA A 62 19.00 -13.49 -0.32
C ALA A 62 20.30 -14.14 0.21
N GLN A 63 20.59 -14.00 1.51
CA GLN A 63 21.76 -14.62 2.15
C GLN A 63 21.74 -16.15 2.21
N ILE A 64 20.59 -16.80 2.05
CA ILE A 64 20.48 -18.28 2.00
C ILE A 64 20.70 -18.80 0.57
N THR A 65 20.51 -17.94 -0.43
CA THR A 65 20.61 -18.32 -1.85
C THR A 65 22.02 -18.09 -2.42
N ASP A 66 22.86 -17.36 -1.69
CA ASP A 66 24.30 -17.18 -1.91
C ASP A 66 25.10 -18.26 -1.18
#